data_AF-A0A4Y7RZ85-F1
#
_entry.id   AF-A0A4Y7RZ85-F1
#
_cell.length_a   1.000
_cell.length_b   1.000
_cell.length_c   1.000
_cell.angle_alpha   90.00
_cell.angle_beta   90.00
_cell.angle_gamma   90.00
#
_symmetry.space_group_name_H-M   'P 1'
#
loop_
_entity.id
_entity.type
_entity.pdbx_description
1 polymer ?
#
loop_
_entity_poly.entity_id
_entity_poly.type
_entity_poly.pdbx_seq_one_letter_code
_entity_poly.pdbx_strand_id
1 'polypeptide(L)'
;MNVPGSIYLIPIEIIQSKYIKGGKGLLEELNRRLMDVKEKMRIKQKLLAAHNDIEQKLYAEKARLDELANCLQKEGKDVQKLEGLSLTGLFLGILGSKEEQLEKERQEYLAAKLRFDQCKDSISALEEQFADINQKIDQLKDLDMQYEAVFREKENFVLHEGSAASQKVLRLSEEIADIQSNIRELKEAMHAGDAVLKEVNGVISSLRSAQGWGTWDLLGGGLLSTAIKHSRVHDARDSVHRVQQKLMIFSRELKDVDPYLQSGVAIDIGGFASFADYFFDGLIADWIVQSRIKNSLANAVLQRDKVDNILEVLKHTLAKSEQELERLKRERKSLIESM
;
A
#
# COMPACT_ATOMS: atom_id res chain seq x y z
N MET A 1 29.47 45.55 -62.98
CA MET A 1 30.61 44.79 -62.45
C MET A 1 30.90 45.28 -61.03
N ASN A 2 31.19 44.34 -60.11
CA ASN A 2 31.46 44.49 -58.66
C ASN A 2 30.28 44.63 -57.69
N VAL A 3 29.87 43.50 -57.09
CA VAL A 3 30.10 43.15 -55.66
C VAL A 3 30.26 41.61 -55.60
N PRO A 4 31.03 40.97 -54.67
CA PRO A 4 30.76 40.92 -53.23
C PRO A 4 32.04 41.07 -52.36
N GLY A 5 32.04 41.42 -51.07
CA GLY A 5 31.09 41.08 -50.00
C GLY A 5 31.81 40.12 -49.03
N SER A 6 32.59 40.67 -48.10
CA SER A 6 33.37 39.91 -47.10
C SER A 6 32.43 39.33 -46.02
N ILE A 7 32.37 38.00 -45.93
CA ILE A 7 31.69 37.29 -44.83
C ILE A 7 32.78 36.87 -43.84
N TYR A 8 32.80 37.51 -42.67
CA TYR A 8 33.65 37.11 -41.55
C TYR A 8 33.19 35.74 -41.02
N LEU A 9 33.98 34.70 -41.28
CA LEU A 9 33.86 33.39 -40.64
C LEU A 9 34.30 33.51 -39.18
N ILE A 10 33.35 33.35 -38.26
CA ILE A 10 33.67 33.19 -36.83
C ILE A 10 34.31 31.80 -36.65
N PRO A 11 35.51 31.69 -36.03
CA PRO A 11 36.16 30.41 -35.78
C PRO A 11 35.26 29.45 -34.96
N ILE A 12 35.14 28.20 -35.40
CA ILE A 12 34.33 27.14 -34.78
C ILE A 12 34.68 26.93 -33.29
N GLU A 13 35.94 27.15 -32.90
CA GLU A 13 36.40 27.09 -31.50
C GLU A 13 35.72 28.12 -30.58
N ILE A 14 35.34 29.30 -31.11
CA ILE A 14 34.64 30.34 -30.34
C ILE A 14 33.18 29.95 -30.11
N ILE A 15 32.56 29.23 -31.06
CA ILE A 15 31.18 28.74 -30.95
C ILE A 15 31.11 27.60 -29.93
N GLN A 16 32.04 26.63 -29.98
CA GLN A 16 32.13 25.57 -28.96
C GLN A 16 32.46 26.13 -27.58
N SER A 17 33.37 27.10 -27.46
CA SER A 17 33.69 27.77 -26.19
C SER A 17 32.50 28.54 -25.59
N LYS A 18 31.68 29.22 -26.42
CA LYS A 18 30.46 29.89 -25.97
C LYS A 18 29.36 28.90 -25.56
N TYR A 19 29.18 27.80 -26.27
CA TYR A 19 28.23 26.74 -25.90
C TYR A 19 28.63 26.03 -24.60
N ILE A 20 29.91 25.75 -24.40
CA ILE A 20 30.44 25.15 -23.17
C ILE A 20 30.33 26.11 -21.98
N LYS A 21 30.57 27.42 -22.17
CA LYS A 21 30.35 28.44 -21.14
C LYS A 21 28.86 28.66 -20.81
N GLY A 22 27.98 28.59 -21.81
CA GLY A 22 26.53 28.66 -21.61
C GLY A 22 25.95 27.43 -20.92
N GLY A 23 26.46 26.23 -21.24
CA GLY A 23 26.06 24.96 -20.62
C GLY A 23 26.44 24.87 -19.15
N LYS A 24 27.67 25.28 -18.77
CA LYS A 24 28.08 25.32 -17.35
C LYS A 24 27.21 26.27 -16.51
N GLY A 25 26.91 27.47 -17.02
CA GLY A 25 26.05 28.41 -16.31
C GLY A 25 24.61 27.92 -16.15
N LEU A 26 24.08 27.18 -17.13
CA LEU A 26 22.75 26.57 -17.03
C LEU A 26 22.71 25.41 -16.01
N LEU A 27 23.75 24.57 -15.96
CA LEU A 27 23.86 23.49 -14.98
C LEU A 27 23.97 24.04 -13.54
N GLU A 28 24.78 25.07 -13.33
CA GLU A 28 24.90 25.77 -12.03
C GLU A 28 23.55 26.38 -11.58
N GLU A 29 22.79 26.96 -12.51
CA GLU A 29 21.45 27.47 -12.24
C GLU A 29 20.47 26.36 -11.85
N LEU A 30 20.46 25.25 -12.58
CA LEU A 30 19.62 24.09 -12.28
C LEU A 30 19.98 23.47 -10.93
N ASN A 31 21.26 23.41 -10.59
CA ASN A 31 21.74 22.95 -9.28
C ASN A 31 21.24 23.84 -8.15
N ARG A 32 21.30 25.17 -8.33
CA ARG A 32 20.77 26.12 -7.34
C ARG A 32 19.27 25.95 -7.16
N ARG A 33 18.50 25.94 -8.25
CA ARG A 33 17.03 25.75 -8.22
C ARG A 33 16.65 24.43 -7.53
N LEU A 34 17.37 23.34 -7.82
CA LEU A 34 17.11 22.04 -7.23
C LEU A 34 17.42 22.03 -5.72
N MET A 35 18.51 22.68 -5.31
CA MET A 35 18.87 22.84 -3.90
C MET A 35 17.80 23.65 -3.13
N ASP A 36 17.31 24.75 -3.71
CA ASP A 36 16.27 25.58 -3.11
C ASP A 36 14.97 24.79 -2.89
N VAL A 37 14.55 24.01 -3.89
CA VAL A 37 13.35 23.16 -3.78
C VAL A 37 13.56 22.07 -2.72
N LYS A 38 14.74 21.42 -2.67
CA LYS A 38 15.05 20.40 -1.65
C LYS A 38 15.03 20.96 -0.24
N GLU A 39 15.49 22.19 -0.03
CA GLU A 39 15.43 22.82 1.29
C GLU A 39 13.98 23.12 1.70
N LYS A 40 13.16 23.62 0.77
CA LYS A 40 11.71 23.78 1.02
C LYS A 40 11.00 22.46 1.32
N MET A 41 11.38 21.36 0.65
CA MET A 41 10.85 20.03 0.95
C MET A 41 11.22 19.55 2.36
N ARG A 42 12.44 19.83 2.84
CA ARG A 42 12.84 19.53 4.23
C ARG A 42 12.01 20.33 5.24
N ILE A 43 11.71 21.59 4.92
CA ILE A 43 10.82 22.42 5.74
C ILE A 43 9.41 21.82 5.76
N LYS A 44 8.86 21.43 4.60
CA LYS A 44 7.57 20.74 4.50
C LYS A 44 7.52 19.47 5.36
N GLN A 45 8.58 18.65 5.33
CA GLN A 45 8.67 17.44 6.17
C GLN A 45 8.65 17.76 7.68
N LYS A 46 9.39 18.80 8.12
CA LYS A 46 9.37 19.25 9.51
C LYS A 46 7.99 19.76 9.92
N LEU A 47 7.30 20.49 9.04
CA LEU A 47 5.94 20.98 9.28
C LEU A 47 4.94 19.83 9.38
N LEU A 48 5.02 18.81 8.51
CA LEU A 48 4.17 17.62 8.59
C LEU A 48 4.39 16.82 9.89
N ALA A 49 5.64 16.70 10.35
CA ALA A 49 5.94 16.07 11.63
C ALA A 49 5.34 16.86 12.81
N ALA A 50 5.48 18.18 12.78
CA ALA A 50 4.88 19.07 13.79
C ALA A 50 3.33 19.03 13.74
N HIS A 51 2.74 18.97 12.55
CA HIS A 51 1.30 18.80 12.37
C HIS A 51 0.80 17.54 13.08
N ASN A 52 1.44 16.39 12.84
CA ASN A 52 1.07 15.13 13.48
C ASN A 52 1.23 15.17 15.01
N ASP A 53 2.28 15.80 15.53
CA ASP A 53 2.46 15.98 16.98
C ASP A 53 1.36 16.86 17.61
N ILE A 54 0.99 17.98 16.96
CA ILE A 54 -0.10 18.84 17.43
C ILE A 54 -1.44 18.11 17.33
N GLU A 55 -1.68 17.34 16.27
CA GLU A 55 -2.90 16.54 16.11
C GLU A 55 -3.06 15.52 17.24
N GLN A 56 -1.99 14.83 17.62
CA GLN A 56 -1.99 13.90 18.75
C GLN A 56 -2.25 14.61 20.08
N LYS A 57 -1.67 15.79 20.30
CA LYS A 57 -1.91 16.62 21.48
C LYS A 57 -3.36 17.11 21.55
N LEU A 58 -3.92 17.55 20.43
CA LEU A 58 -5.32 17.96 20.33
C LEU A 58 -6.26 16.81 20.67
N TYR A 59 -5.97 15.61 20.14
CA TYR A 59 -6.76 14.42 20.46
C TYR A 59 -6.73 14.10 21.96
N ALA A 60 -5.54 14.14 22.58
CA ALA A 60 -5.38 13.88 24.01
C ALA A 60 -6.08 14.94 24.89
N GLU A 61 -5.91 16.23 24.59
CA GLU A 61 -6.57 17.30 25.34
C GLU A 61 -8.09 17.31 25.14
N LYS A 62 -8.60 16.97 23.95
CA LYS A 62 -10.05 16.79 23.74
C LYS A 62 -10.62 15.65 24.58
N ALA A 63 -9.92 14.52 24.65
CA ALA A 63 -10.33 13.42 25.54
C ALA A 63 -10.32 13.85 27.03
N ARG A 64 -9.30 14.61 27.44
CA ARG A 64 -9.20 15.18 28.79
C ARG A 64 -10.33 16.17 29.09
N LEU A 65 -10.73 16.98 28.10
CA LEU A 65 -11.84 17.92 28.23
C LEU A 65 -13.14 17.16 28.53
N ASP A 66 -13.39 16.04 27.85
CA ASP A 66 -14.57 15.19 28.09
C ASP A 66 -14.58 14.61 29.51
N GLU A 67 -13.43 14.16 30.02
CA GLU A 67 -13.30 13.71 31.41
C GLU A 67 -13.59 14.84 32.41
N LEU A 68 -13.01 16.03 32.18
CA LEU A 68 -13.21 17.21 33.01
C LEU A 68 -14.67 17.70 32.97
N ALA A 69 -15.33 17.61 31.82
CA ALA A 69 -16.75 17.95 31.66
C ALA A 69 -17.63 17.04 32.54
N ASN A 70 -17.34 15.74 32.56
CA ASN A 70 -18.04 14.78 33.41
C ASN A 70 -17.82 15.05 34.90
N CYS A 71 -16.59 15.38 35.32
CA CYS A 71 -16.28 15.77 36.69
C CYS A 71 -17.03 17.05 37.08
N LEU A 72 -16.94 18.10 36.26
CA LEU A 72 -17.63 19.37 36.49
C LEU A 72 -19.14 19.19 36.63
N GLN A 73 -19.74 18.31 35.82
CA GLN A 73 -21.17 17.99 35.91
C GLN A 73 -21.54 17.28 37.22
N LYS A 74 -20.67 16.41 37.76
CA LYS A 74 -20.88 15.74 39.05
C LYS A 74 -20.84 16.76 40.19
N GLU A 75 -19.75 17.53 40.29
CA GLU A 75 -19.60 18.57 41.31
C GLU A 75 -20.75 19.58 41.27
N GLY A 76 -21.18 19.98 40.06
CA GLY A 76 -22.31 20.90 39.90
C GLY A 76 -23.64 20.32 40.40
N LYS A 77 -23.86 19.00 40.26
CA LYS A 77 -25.06 18.33 40.80
C LYS A 77 -25.00 18.24 42.32
N ASP A 78 -23.82 18.04 42.91
CA ASP A 78 -23.67 17.90 44.35
C ASP A 78 -23.86 19.24 45.08
N VAL A 79 -23.36 20.34 44.49
CA VAL A 79 -23.72 21.72 44.90
C VAL A 79 -25.23 21.95 44.82
N GLN A 80 -25.88 21.61 43.69
CA GLN A 80 -27.33 21.81 43.50
C GLN A 80 -28.18 20.99 44.49
N LYS A 81 -27.77 19.77 44.85
CA LYS A 81 -28.47 18.95 45.85
C LYS A 81 -28.41 19.59 47.23
N LEU A 82 -27.26 20.13 47.63
CA LEU A 82 -27.09 20.77 48.94
C LEU A 82 -27.81 22.12 49.03
N GLU A 83 -27.87 22.87 47.93
CA GLU A 83 -28.65 24.11 47.81
C GLU A 83 -30.17 23.86 47.74
N GLY A 84 -30.61 22.78 47.09
CA GLY A 84 -32.03 22.45 46.88
C GLY A 84 -32.73 21.70 48.03
N LEU A 85 -31.99 21.16 49.01
CA LEU A 85 -32.57 20.52 50.19
C LEU A 85 -33.19 21.56 51.14
N SER A 86 -34.51 21.73 50.99
CA SER A 86 -35.40 22.57 51.80
C SER A 86 -35.40 22.22 53.29
N LEU A 87 -35.48 23.28 54.11
CA LEU A 87 -35.40 23.39 55.58
C LEU A 87 -36.53 22.70 56.37
N THR A 88 -36.86 21.44 56.10
CA THR A 88 -37.92 20.76 56.88
C THR A 88 -37.53 19.35 57.30
N GLY A 89 -37.17 19.21 58.57
CA GLY A 89 -37.38 17.96 59.32
C GLY A 89 -36.33 17.59 60.37
N LEU A 90 -35.05 17.96 60.21
CA LEU A 90 -33.95 17.38 61.02
C LEU A 90 -32.80 18.38 61.31
N PHE A 91 -33.11 19.61 61.72
CA PHE A 91 -32.18 20.76 61.60
C PHE A 91 -31.64 21.39 62.91
N LEU A 92 -31.40 20.61 63.98
CA LEU A 92 -30.89 21.18 65.25
C LEU A 92 -29.47 20.73 65.67
N GLY A 93 -28.79 19.89 64.88
CA GLY A 93 -27.39 19.48 65.16
C GLY A 93 -26.39 19.64 64.01
N ILE A 94 -26.85 20.06 62.81
CA ILE A 94 -26.12 19.93 61.53
C ILE A 94 -25.88 21.29 60.84
N LEU A 95 -26.44 22.39 61.35
CA LEU A 95 -26.41 23.69 60.66
C LEU A 95 -24.99 24.23 60.44
N GLY A 96 -24.05 23.94 61.35
CA GLY A 96 -22.63 24.25 61.16
C GLY A 96 -21.93 23.35 60.14
N SER A 97 -22.29 22.06 60.06
CA SER A 97 -21.65 21.11 59.15
C SER A 97 -22.22 21.16 57.72
N LYS A 98 -23.47 21.59 57.52
CA LYS A 98 -24.04 21.78 56.17
C LYS A 98 -23.40 22.98 55.46
N GLU A 99 -23.23 24.10 56.16
CA GLU A 99 -22.60 25.30 55.57
C GLU A 99 -21.13 25.02 55.20
N GLU A 100 -20.41 24.31 56.07
CA GLU A 100 -19.04 23.86 55.83
C GLU A 100 -18.94 22.86 54.66
N GLN A 101 -19.89 21.93 54.54
CA GLN A 101 -19.98 21.02 53.39
C GLN A 101 -20.31 21.75 52.09
N LEU A 102 -21.24 22.71 52.11
CA LEU A 102 -21.59 23.50 50.94
C LEU A 102 -20.42 24.34 50.44
N GLU A 103 -19.65 24.95 51.35
CA GLU A 103 -18.45 25.70 51.01
C GLU A 103 -17.39 24.80 50.36
N LYS A 104 -17.18 23.59 50.90
CA LYS A 104 -16.26 22.61 50.33
C LYS A 104 -16.64 22.20 48.90
N GLU A 105 -17.91 21.90 48.67
CA GLU A 105 -18.44 21.47 47.37
C GLU A 105 -18.37 22.60 46.33
N ARG A 106 -18.59 23.87 46.77
CA ARG A 106 -18.34 25.05 45.92
C ARG A 106 -16.88 25.19 45.54
N GLN A 107 -15.95 24.94 46.46
CA GLN A 107 -14.51 24.96 46.16
C GLN A 107 -14.13 23.85 45.18
N GLU A 108 -14.66 22.64 45.35
CA GLU A 108 -14.44 21.50 44.45
C GLU A 108 -15.00 21.79 43.04
N TYR A 109 -16.22 22.36 42.95
CA TYR A 109 -16.80 22.82 41.69
C TYR A 109 -15.98 23.92 41.00
N LEU A 110 -15.55 24.95 41.73
CA LEU A 110 -14.73 26.04 41.18
C LEU A 110 -13.39 25.51 40.68
N ALA A 111 -12.76 24.59 41.41
CA ALA A 111 -11.52 23.95 40.98
C ALA A 111 -11.72 23.07 39.73
N ALA A 112 -12.83 22.33 39.63
CA ALA A 112 -13.18 21.57 38.43
C ALA A 112 -13.43 22.49 37.23
N LYS A 113 -14.13 23.61 37.44
CA LYS A 113 -14.41 24.61 36.40
C LYS A 113 -13.13 25.27 35.89
N LEU A 114 -12.23 25.67 36.80
CA LEU A 114 -10.94 26.27 36.41
C LEU A 114 -10.12 25.32 35.54
N ARG A 115 -10.05 24.03 35.91
CA ARG A 115 -9.33 23.01 35.11
C ARG A 115 -9.98 22.80 33.74
N PHE A 116 -11.31 22.80 33.69
CA PHE A 116 -12.07 22.69 32.44
C PHE A 116 -11.80 23.88 31.51
N ASP A 117 -11.88 25.10 32.03
CA ASP A 117 -11.62 26.33 31.27
C ASP A 117 -10.17 26.36 30.76
N GLN A 118 -9.19 26.00 31.60
CA GLN A 118 -7.77 25.88 31.20
C GLN A 118 -7.53 24.86 30.09
N CYS A 119 -8.20 23.71 30.15
CA CYS A 119 -8.12 22.69 29.10
C CYS A 119 -8.72 23.22 27.78
N LYS A 120 -9.84 23.95 27.84
CA LYS A 120 -10.45 24.58 26.67
C LYS A 120 -9.54 25.66 26.05
N ASP A 121 -8.90 26.48 26.88
CA ASP A 121 -7.93 27.48 26.40
C ASP A 121 -6.73 26.81 25.74
N SER A 122 -6.24 25.71 26.31
CA SER A 122 -5.14 24.91 25.75
C SER A 122 -5.51 24.30 24.39
N ILE A 123 -6.72 23.75 24.26
CA ILE A 123 -7.24 23.26 22.98
C ILE A 123 -7.31 24.38 21.95
N SER A 124 -7.84 25.54 22.33
CA SER A 124 -7.96 26.70 21.42
C SER A 124 -6.58 27.15 20.91
N ALA A 125 -5.59 27.24 21.80
CA ALA A 125 -4.21 27.58 21.41
C ALA A 125 -3.56 26.52 20.50
N LEU A 126 -3.87 25.24 20.70
CA LEU A 126 -3.39 24.15 19.83
C LEU A 126 -4.10 24.18 18.46
N GLU A 127 -5.40 24.50 18.42
CA GLU A 127 -6.16 24.64 17.16
C GLU A 127 -5.65 25.82 16.32
N GLU A 128 -5.30 26.95 16.95
CA GLU A 128 -4.66 28.09 16.27
C GLU A 128 -3.30 27.69 15.66
N GLN A 129 -2.45 27.00 16.43
CA GLN A 129 -1.16 26.50 15.91
C GLN A 129 -1.34 25.50 14.77
N PHE A 130 -2.33 24.61 14.89
CA PHE A 130 -2.67 23.64 13.85
C PHE A 130 -3.09 24.32 12.55
N ALA A 131 -3.91 25.38 12.64
CA ALA A 131 -4.32 26.18 11.49
C ALA A 131 -3.14 26.89 10.81
N ASP A 132 -2.23 27.50 11.59
CA ASP A 132 -1.02 28.16 11.07
C ASP A 132 -0.08 27.16 10.36
N ILE A 133 0.14 25.97 10.95
CA ILE A 133 0.94 24.92 10.31
C ILE A 133 0.29 24.43 9.02
N ASN A 134 -1.03 24.23 9.01
CA ASN A 134 -1.73 23.82 7.80
C ASN A 134 -1.63 24.86 6.68
N GLN A 135 -1.78 26.14 7.01
CA GLN A 135 -1.57 27.21 6.04
C GLN A 135 -0.15 27.20 5.46
N LYS A 136 0.88 26.97 6.29
CA LYS A 136 2.26 26.84 5.83
C LYS A 136 2.48 25.61 4.95
N ILE A 137 1.83 24.47 5.26
CA ILE A 137 1.88 23.26 4.42
C ILE A 137 1.21 23.51 3.07
N ASP A 138 0.06 24.18 3.05
CA ASP A 138 -0.70 24.50 1.83
C ASP A 138 0.10 25.39 0.85
N GLN A 139 0.88 26.33 1.38
CA GLN A 139 1.80 27.14 0.57
C GLN A 139 2.89 26.31 -0.12
N LEU A 140 3.14 25.09 0.35
CA LEU A 140 4.16 24.17 -0.15
C LEU A 140 3.57 22.97 -0.90
N LYS A 141 2.29 23.00 -1.26
CA LYS A 141 1.61 21.89 -1.95
C LYS A 141 2.22 21.57 -3.32
N ASP A 142 2.65 22.59 -4.07
CA ASP A 142 3.16 22.44 -5.43
C ASP A 142 4.66 22.13 -5.50
N LEU A 143 5.35 22.01 -4.35
CA LEU A 143 6.79 21.75 -4.30
C LEU A 143 7.20 20.45 -5.01
N ASP A 144 6.38 19.41 -4.92
CA ASP A 144 6.68 18.12 -5.54
C ASP A 144 6.69 18.24 -7.07
N MET A 145 5.74 19.00 -7.63
CA MET A 145 5.73 19.32 -9.07
C MET A 145 6.91 20.21 -9.47
N GLN A 146 7.27 21.21 -8.66
CA GLN A 146 8.42 22.08 -8.92
C GLN A 146 9.74 21.29 -8.91
N TYR A 147 9.87 20.35 -7.97
CA TYR A 147 11.02 19.45 -7.88
C TYR A 147 11.15 18.63 -9.17
N GLU A 148 10.08 17.96 -9.57
CA GLU A 148 10.06 17.12 -10.77
C GLU A 148 10.34 17.92 -12.05
N ALA A 149 9.82 19.15 -12.16
CA ALA A 149 10.10 20.02 -13.30
C ALA A 149 11.59 20.36 -13.41
N VAL A 150 12.21 20.85 -12.32
CA VAL A 150 13.64 21.18 -12.29
C VAL A 150 14.50 19.94 -12.51
N PHE A 151 14.11 18.81 -11.93
CA PHE A 151 14.81 17.54 -12.08
C PHE A 151 14.79 17.07 -13.55
N ARG A 152 13.65 17.15 -14.24
CA ARG A 152 13.55 16.81 -15.68
C ARG A 152 14.36 17.75 -16.56
N GLU A 153 14.35 19.05 -16.28
CA GLU A 153 15.20 20.01 -17.00
C GLU A 153 16.68 19.63 -16.88
N LYS A 154 17.12 19.25 -15.66
CA LYS A 154 18.49 18.79 -15.40
C LYS A 154 18.81 17.45 -16.05
N GLU A 155 17.90 16.48 -15.99
CA GLU A 155 18.03 15.19 -16.65
C GLU A 155 18.20 15.35 -18.16
N ASN A 156 17.37 16.18 -18.80
CA ASN A 156 17.49 16.47 -20.23
C ASN A 156 18.85 17.11 -20.56
N PHE A 157 19.31 18.05 -19.74
CA PHE A 157 20.62 18.67 -19.93
C PHE A 157 21.76 17.64 -19.86
N VAL A 158 21.76 16.79 -18.83
CA VAL A 158 22.75 15.71 -18.63
C VAL A 158 22.75 14.75 -19.82
N LEU A 159 21.57 14.36 -20.30
CA LEU A 159 21.44 13.44 -21.44
C LEU A 159 22.05 14.01 -22.72
N HIS A 160 21.86 15.30 -23.00
CA HIS A 160 22.38 15.97 -24.21
C HIS A 160 23.89 16.29 -24.17
N GLU A 161 24.49 16.33 -22.98
CA GLU A 161 25.93 16.60 -22.82
C GLU A 161 26.82 15.46 -23.36
N GLY A 162 26.27 14.23 -23.48
CA GLY A 162 26.99 13.08 -24.05
C GLY A 162 28.18 12.58 -23.21
N SER A 163 28.23 12.96 -21.92
CA SER A 163 29.30 12.58 -21.00
C SER A 163 29.25 11.11 -20.57
N ALA A 164 30.32 10.61 -19.93
CA ALA A 164 30.32 9.26 -19.34
C ALA A 164 29.19 9.07 -18.31
N ALA A 165 28.79 10.15 -17.62
CA ALA A 165 27.68 10.15 -16.70
C ALA A 165 26.32 10.08 -17.43
N SER A 166 26.16 10.77 -18.57
CA SER A 166 25.00 10.61 -19.46
C SER A 166 24.79 9.15 -19.88
N GLN A 167 25.86 8.48 -20.32
CA GLN A 167 25.81 7.06 -20.67
C GLN A 167 25.43 6.15 -19.50
N LYS A 168 25.82 6.52 -18.27
CA LYS A 168 25.43 5.79 -17.06
C LYS A 168 23.96 6.03 -16.72
N VAL A 169 23.45 7.27 -16.86
CA VAL A 169 22.02 7.59 -16.69
C VAL A 169 21.16 6.82 -17.69
N LEU A 170 21.59 6.72 -18.95
CA LEU A 170 20.89 5.96 -19.98
C LEU A 170 20.80 4.47 -19.63
N ARG A 171 21.94 3.84 -19.28
CA ARG A 171 21.98 2.44 -18.84
C ARG A 171 21.08 2.16 -17.63
N LEU A 172 21.14 3.02 -16.60
CA LEU A 172 20.25 2.90 -15.44
C LEU A 172 18.77 3.05 -15.83
N SER A 173 18.46 3.85 -16.84
CA SER A 173 17.07 4.02 -17.32
C SER A 173 16.57 2.79 -18.09
N GLU A 174 17.43 2.17 -18.88
CA GLU A 174 17.16 0.88 -19.55
C GLU A 174 16.92 -0.22 -18.50
N GLU A 175 17.82 -0.37 -17.53
CA GLU A 175 17.68 -1.36 -16.44
C GLU A 175 16.40 -1.13 -15.61
N ILE A 176 16.04 0.13 -15.33
CA ILE A 176 14.78 0.46 -14.64
C ILE A 176 13.57 0.02 -15.47
N ALA A 177 13.57 0.27 -16.79
CA ALA A 177 12.47 -0.10 -17.67
C ALA A 177 12.31 -1.64 -17.75
N ASP A 178 13.42 -2.36 -17.84
CA ASP A 178 13.43 -3.83 -17.85
C ASP A 178 12.85 -4.38 -16.53
N ILE A 179 13.33 -3.91 -15.37
CA ILE A 179 12.80 -4.37 -14.08
C ILE A 179 11.31 -4.00 -13.91
N GLN A 180 10.87 -2.85 -14.40
CA GLN A 180 9.46 -2.48 -14.38
C GLN A 180 8.61 -3.42 -15.23
N SER A 181 9.11 -3.86 -16.39
CA SER A 181 8.42 -4.86 -17.19
C SER A 181 8.33 -6.18 -16.44
N ASN A 182 9.43 -6.65 -15.86
CA ASN A 182 9.48 -7.90 -15.10
C ASN A 182 8.51 -7.87 -13.90
N ILE A 183 8.37 -6.73 -13.21
CA ILE A 183 7.40 -6.57 -12.11
C ILE A 183 5.95 -6.72 -12.61
N ARG A 184 5.63 -6.25 -13.82
CA ARG A 184 4.29 -6.41 -14.40
C ARG A 184 4.02 -7.88 -14.70
N GLU A 185 4.95 -8.55 -15.38
CA GLU A 185 4.84 -9.99 -15.72
C GLU A 185 4.70 -10.85 -14.46
N LEU A 186 5.47 -10.57 -13.41
CA LEU A 186 5.34 -11.23 -12.10
C LEU A 186 3.93 -11.07 -11.50
N LYS A 187 3.35 -9.87 -11.57
CA LYS A 187 2.00 -9.58 -11.07
C LYS A 187 0.92 -10.29 -11.90
N GLU A 188 1.10 -10.36 -13.21
CA GLU A 188 0.21 -11.09 -14.12
C GLU A 188 0.24 -12.59 -13.84
N ALA A 189 1.44 -13.18 -13.67
CA ALA A 189 1.61 -14.57 -13.27
C ALA A 189 0.99 -14.87 -11.91
N MET A 190 1.19 -14.00 -10.90
CA MET A 190 0.56 -14.14 -9.59
C MET A 190 -0.96 -14.12 -9.68
N HIS A 191 -1.53 -13.15 -10.42
CA HIS A 191 -2.97 -13.06 -10.61
C HIS A 191 -3.54 -14.30 -11.32
N ALA A 192 -2.84 -14.84 -12.31
CA ALA A 192 -3.23 -16.09 -12.96
C ALA A 192 -3.15 -17.30 -11.99
N GLY A 193 -2.12 -17.37 -11.13
CA GLY A 193 -2.00 -18.41 -10.11
C GLY A 193 -3.09 -18.34 -9.04
N ASP A 194 -3.44 -17.15 -8.55
CA ASP A 194 -4.56 -16.95 -7.62
C ASP A 194 -5.90 -17.42 -8.23
N ALA A 195 -6.09 -17.16 -9.53
CA ALA A 195 -7.26 -17.65 -10.26
C ALA A 195 -7.29 -19.19 -10.33
N VAL A 196 -6.13 -19.85 -10.48
CA VAL A 196 -6.04 -21.32 -10.39
C VAL A 196 -6.42 -21.80 -8.99
N LEU A 197 -5.84 -21.22 -7.93
CA LEU A 197 -6.14 -21.61 -6.55
C LEU A 197 -7.64 -21.52 -6.25
N LYS A 198 -8.30 -20.46 -6.71
CA LYS A 198 -9.74 -20.28 -6.53
C LYS A 198 -10.53 -21.45 -7.12
N GLU A 199 -10.26 -21.82 -8.37
CA GLU A 199 -10.98 -22.90 -9.05
C GLU A 199 -10.63 -24.27 -8.45
N VAL A 200 -9.36 -24.54 -8.14
CA VAL A 200 -8.92 -25.81 -7.51
C VAL A 200 -9.54 -25.98 -6.13
N ASN A 201 -9.61 -24.92 -5.32
CA ASN A 201 -10.27 -24.98 -4.02
C ASN A 201 -11.78 -25.24 -4.13
N GLY A 202 -12.43 -24.73 -5.18
CA GLY A 202 -13.82 -25.08 -5.52
C GLY A 202 -14.00 -26.58 -5.82
N VAL A 203 -13.07 -27.16 -6.59
CA VAL A 203 -13.04 -28.60 -6.87
C VAL A 203 -12.80 -29.42 -5.60
N ILE A 204 -11.82 -29.03 -4.78
CA ILE A 204 -11.52 -29.68 -3.49
C ILE A 204 -12.75 -29.67 -2.56
N SER A 205 -13.43 -28.52 -2.46
CA SER A 205 -14.65 -28.39 -1.65
C SER A 205 -15.74 -29.34 -2.14
N SER A 206 -15.98 -29.38 -3.46
CA SER A 206 -16.97 -30.25 -4.09
C SER A 206 -16.67 -31.74 -3.86
N LEU A 207 -15.40 -32.14 -3.99
CA LEU A 207 -14.96 -33.52 -3.74
C LEU A 207 -15.09 -33.92 -2.27
N ARG A 208 -14.79 -33.02 -1.33
CA ARG A 208 -14.99 -33.24 0.12
C ARG A 208 -16.46 -33.40 0.46
N SER A 209 -17.33 -32.56 -0.09
CA SER A 209 -18.78 -32.70 0.05
C SER A 209 -19.26 -34.03 -0.52
N ALA A 210 -18.78 -34.44 -1.70
CA ALA A 210 -19.15 -35.73 -2.30
C ALA A 210 -18.68 -36.94 -1.47
N GLN A 211 -17.49 -36.89 -0.85
CA GLN A 211 -16.99 -37.92 0.06
C GLN A 211 -17.91 -38.10 1.28
N GLY A 212 -18.49 -37.01 1.80
CA GLY A 212 -19.41 -37.04 2.95
C GLY A 212 -20.80 -37.61 2.65
N TRP A 213 -21.22 -37.63 1.38
CA TRP A 213 -22.50 -38.21 0.95
C TRP A 213 -22.39 -39.69 0.56
N GLY A 214 -21.21 -40.13 0.10
CA GLY A 214 -20.98 -41.52 -0.33
C GLY A 214 -21.05 -42.56 0.80
N THR A 215 -20.95 -42.15 2.06
CA THR A 215 -21.15 -43.01 3.23
C THR A 215 -22.62 -43.21 3.60
N TRP A 216 -23.52 -42.32 3.15
CA TRP A 216 -24.96 -42.42 3.43
C TRP A 216 -25.68 -43.38 2.46
N ASP A 217 -25.26 -43.43 1.19
CA ASP A 217 -25.90 -44.23 0.13
C ASP A 217 -25.75 -45.77 0.32
N LEU A 218 -24.89 -46.23 1.24
CA LEU A 218 -24.73 -47.67 1.52
C LEU A 218 -25.74 -48.24 2.53
N LEU A 219 -26.56 -47.40 3.19
CA LEU A 219 -27.53 -47.84 4.21
C LEU A 219 -29.00 -47.73 3.79
N GLY A 220 -29.32 -47.18 2.61
CA GLY A 220 -30.72 -46.98 2.20
C GLY A 220 -30.87 -46.95 0.69
N GLY A 221 -31.09 -48.12 0.09
CA GLY A 221 -31.17 -48.26 -1.36
C GLY A 221 -32.38 -47.60 -2.03
N GLY A 222 -32.23 -47.37 -3.33
CA GLY A 222 -33.33 -47.37 -4.31
C GLY A 222 -33.91 -45.99 -4.69
N LEU A 223 -33.84 -45.67 -5.98
CA LEU A 223 -34.66 -44.70 -6.73
C LEU A 223 -34.35 -43.18 -6.70
N LEU A 224 -33.60 -42.59 -5.76
CA LEU A 224 -33.24 -41.14 -5.86
C LEU A 224 -31.91 -40.86 -6.59
N SER A 225 -31.14 -41.89 -6.96
CA SER A 225 -29.75 -41.69 -7.41
C SER A 225 -29.58 -41.18 -8.85
N THR A 226 -30.52 -41.41 -9.77
CA THR A 226 -30.24 -41.26 -11.22
C THR A 226 -30.31 -39.82 -11.74
N ALA A 227 -31.22 -38.99 -11.21
CA ALA A 227 -31.40 -37.59 -11.64
C ALA A 227 -30.39 -36.64 -10.98
N ILE A 228 -30.05 -36.89 -9.71
CA ILE A 228 -29.02 -36.13 -8.97
C ILE A 228 -27.61 -36.45 -9.52
N LYS A 229 -27.39 -37.66 -10.06
CA LYS A 229 -26.12 -38.06 -10.69
C LYS A 229 -25.80 -37.30 -11.97
N HIS A 230 -26.79 -36.94 -12.80
CA HIS A 230 -26.52 -36.24 -14.06
C HIS A 230 -26.13 -34.78 -13.88
N SER A 231 -26.80 -34.03 -12.99
CA SER A 231 -26.47 -32.62 -12.74
C SER A 231 -25.07 -32.48 -12.13
N ARG A 232 -24.76 -33.26 -11.09
CA ARG A 232 -23.49 -33.13 -10.36
C ARG A 232 -22.28 -33.49 -11.24
N VAL A 233 -22.38 -34.52 -12.08
CA VAL A 233 -21.29 -34.91 -13.00
C VAL A 233 -21.01 -33.84 -14.05
N HIS A 234 -22.05 -33.16 -14.56
CA HIS A 234 -21.86 -32.03 -15.47
C HIS A 234 -21.12 -30.88 -14.77
N ASP A 235 -21.55 -30.53 -13.55
CA ASP A 235 -20.99 -29.41 -12.77
C ASP A 235 -19.49 -29.56 -12.49
N ALA A 236 -18.98 -30.76 -12.19
CA ALA A 236 -17.53 -30.91 -12.02
C ALA A 236 -16.73 -31.23 -13.28
N ARG A 237 -17.35 -31.65 -14.40
CA ARG A 237 -16.66 -31.54 -15.71
C ARG A 237 -16.40 -30.09 -16.05
N ASP A 238 -17.39 -29.22 -15.83
CA ASP A 238 -17.24 -27.78 -16.05
C ASP A 238 -16.23 -27.17 -15.09
N SER A 239 -16.22 -27.61 -13.82
CA SER A 239 -15.24 -27.17 -12.83
C SER A 239 -13.81 -27.58 -13.21
N VAL A 240 -13.63 -28.81 -13.68
CA VAL A 240 -12.34 -29.31 -14.19
C VAL A 240 -11.87 -28.51 -15.41
N HIS A 241 -12.75 -28.25 -16.38
CA HIS A 241 -12.41 -27.45 -17.55
C HIS A 241 -12.01 -26.02 -17.16
N ARG A 242 -12.67 -25.41 -16.18
CA ARG A 242 -12.26 -24.09 -15.66
C ARG A 242 -10.86 -24.13 -15.05
N VAL A 243 -10.54 -25.13 -14.22
CA VAL A 243 -9.20 -25.26 -13.66
C VAL A 243 -8.16 -25.45 -14.77
N GLN A 244 -8.41 -26.32 -15.76
CA GLN A 244 -7.50 -26.54 -16.89
C GLN A 244 -7.25 -25.24 -17.66
N GLN A 245 -8.30 -24.46 -17.95
CA GLN A 245 -8.16 -23.15 -18.58
C GLN A 245 -7.31 -22.19 -17.76
N LYS A 246 -7.53 -22.12 -16.44
CA LYS A 246 -6.72 -21.24 -15.57
C LYS A 246 -5.27 -21.70 -15.50
N LEU A 247 -5.01 -23.01 -15.47
CA LEU A 247 -3.66 -23.57 -15.47
C LEU A 247 -2.92 -23.30 -16.77
N MET A 248 -3.59 -23.35 -17.92
CA MET A 248 -2.99 -22.97 -19.21
C MET A 248 -2.60 -21.49 -19.24
N ILE A 249 -3.47 -20.60 -18.73
CA ILE A 249 -3.18 -19.18 -18.61
C ILE A 249 -2.00 -18.98 -17.67
N PHE A 250 -2.03 -19.56 -16.47
CA PHE A 250 -0.95 -19.46 -15.50
C PHE A 250 0.38 -19.99 -16.05
N SER A 251 0.35 -21.13 -16.77
CA SER A 251 1.54 -21.68 -17.43
C SER A 251 2.09 -20.73 -18.51
N ARG A 252 1.23 -20.02 -19.24
CA ARG A 252 1.66 -19.00 -20.20
C ARG A 252 2.31 -17.82 -19.48
N GLU A 253 1.64 -17.23 -18.50
CA GLU A 253 2.20 -16.08 -17.76
C GLU A 253 3.52 -16.45 -17.06
N LEU A 254 3.67 -17.68 -16.58
CA LEU A 254 4.93 -18.16 -16.01
C LEU A 254 6.07 -18.23 -17.04
N LYS A 255 5.79 -18.52 -18.31
CA LYS A 255 6.83 -18.55 -19.36
C LYS A 255 7.40 -17.18 -19.64
N ASP A 256 6.58 -16.15 -19.49
CA ASP A 256 7.03 -14.77 -19.68
C ASP A 256 7.95 -14.37 -18.51
N VAL A 257 7.76 -14.93 -17.33
CA VAL A 257 8.60 -14.70 -16.13
C VAL A 257 9.88 -15.56 -16.08
N ASP A 258 9.86 -16.80 -16.59
CA ASP A 258 10.95 -17.80 -16.45
C ASP A 258 12.34 -17.35 -16.93
N PRO A 259 12.50 -16.64 -18.07
CA PRO A 259 13.80 -16.13 -18.51
C PRO A 259 14.50 -15.26 -17.47
N TYR A 260 13.74 -14.61 -16.59
CA TYR A 260 14.23 -13.67 -15.59
C TYR A 260 14.48 -14.32 -14.22
N LEU A 261 13.96 -15.53 -13.98
CA LEU A 261 14.10 -16.27 -12.72
C LEU A 261 15.37 -17.14 -12.62
N GLN A 262 16.19 -17.19 -13.68
CA GLN A 262 17.38 -18.04 -13.82
C GLN A 262 18.50 -17.80 -12.78
N SER A 263 18.30 -16.89 -11.82
CA SER A 263 19.24 -16.62 -10.72
C SER A 263 19.02 -17.47 -9.46
N GLY A 264 18.15 -18.48 -9.47
CA GLY A 264 18.11 -19.45 -8.37
C GLY A 264 16.84 -20.29 -8.17
N VAL A 265 15.79 -20.11 -8.97
CA VAL A 265 14.60 -20.97 -8.89
C VAL A 265 14.17 -21.36 -10.30
N ALA A 266 14.54 -22.58 -10.72
CA ALA A 266 14.02 -23.15 -11.96
C ALA A 266 12.57 -23.57 -11.72
N ILE A 267 11.62 -22.89 -12.35
CA ILE A 267 10.23 -23.33 -12.38
C ILE A 267 10.09 -24.23 -13.61
N ASP A 268 9.93 -25.54 -13.42
CA ASP A 268 9.70 -26.47 -14.53
C ASP A 268 8.28 -26.30 -15.09
N ILE A 269 8.11 -25.31 -15.97
CA ILE A 269 6.83 -24.99 -16.61
C ILE A 269 6.41 -26.07 -17.60
N GLY A 270 7.37 -26.72 -18.26
CA GLY A 270 7.11 -27.84 -19.17
C GLY A 270 6.55 -29.06 -18.43
N GLY A 271 7.09 -29.36 -17.26
CA GLY A 271 6.56 -30.36 -16.34
C GLY A 271 5.19 -29.98 -15.79
N PHE A 272 4.94 -28.70 -15.49
CA PHE A 272 3.65 -28.24 -14.97
C PHE A 272 2.50 -28.37 -16.00
N ALA A 273 2.72 -27.98 -17.25
CA ALA A 273 1.71 -28.10 -18.30
C ALA A 273 1.37 -29.57 -18.61
N SER A 274 2.38 -30.42 -18.76
CA SER A 274 2.19 -31.86 -19.02
C SER A 274 1.51 -32.58 -17.84
N PHE A 275 1.74 -32.08 -16.62
CA PHE A 275 1.13 -32.60 -15.40
C PHE A 275 -0.34 -32.21 -15.23
N ALA A 276 -0.74 -31.03 -15.69
CA ALA A 276 -2.14 -30.60 -15.67
C ALA A 276 -3.01 -31.54 -16.53
N ASP A 277 -2.55 -31.89 -17.73
CA ASP A 277 -3.28 -32.79 -18.63
C ASP A 277 -3.45 -34.19 -18.02
N TYR A 278 -2.38 -34.79 -17.48
CA TYR A 278 -2.44 -36.09 -16.81
C TYR A 278 -3.36 -36.08 -15.56
N PHE A 279 -3.37 -34.98 -14.81
CA PHE A 279 -4.19 -34.84 -13.61
C PHE A 279 -5.69 -34.85 -13.92
N PHE A 280 -6.14 -34.13 -14.95
CA PHE A 280 -7.56 -34.04 -15.27
C PHE A 280 -8.09 -35.29 -15.96
N ASP A 281 -7.29 -35.94 -16.80
CA ASP A 281 -7.64 -37.22 -17.41
C ASP A 281 -7.86 -38.30 -16.33
N GLY A 282 -6.98 -38.33 -15.32
CA GLY A 282 -7.12 -39.20 -14.15
C GLY A 282 -8.32 -38.83 -13.26
N LEU A 283 -8.56 -37.54 -13.01
CA LEU A 283 -9.65 -37.07 -12.15
C LEU A 283 -11.03 -37.33 -12.76
N ILE A 284 -11.21 -37.10 -14.06
CA ILE A 284 -12.46 -37.38 -14.78
C ILE A 284 -12.73 -38.89 -14.79
N ALA A 285 -11.72 -39.71 -15.10
CA ALA A 285 -11.85 -41.16 -15.11
C ALA A 285 -12.18 -41.74 -13.71
N ASP A 286 -11.49 -41.26 -12.68
CA ASP A 286 -11.64 -41.77 -11.31
C ASP A 286 -12.94 -41.30 -10.61
N TRP A 287 -13.50 -40.14 -10.99
CA TRP A 287 -14.74 -39.65 -10.41
C TRP A 287 -16.00 -40.29 -11.02
N ILE A 288 -15.93 -40.67 -12.31
CA ILE A 288 -16.97 -41.44 -13.00
C ILE A 288 -17.11 -42.84 -12.37
N VAL A 289 -16.04 -43.37 -11.78
CA VAL A 289 -16.04 -44.67 -11.07
C VAL A 289 -16.03 -44.40 -9.55
N GLN A 290 -17.22 -44.36 -8.92
CA GLN A 290 -17.49 -44.03 -7.50
C GLN A 290 -16.46 -44.50 -6.44
N SER A 291 -15.62 -45.50 -6.71
CA SER A 291 -14.59 -46.04 -5.82
C SER A 291 -13.34 -45.16 -5.56
N ARG A 292 -13.13 -44.02 -6.26
CA ARG A 292 -11.83 -43.30 -6.22
C ARG A 292 -11.84 -41.79 -5.91
N ILE A 293 -12.92 -41.25 -5.34
CA ILE A 293 -13.02 -39.82 -4.90
C ILE A 293 -11.83 -39.39 -4.03
N LYS A 294 -11.31 -40.30 -3.18
CA LYS A 294 -10.14 -40.04 -2.32
C LYS A 294 -8.87 -39.72 -3.13
N ASN A 295 -8.66 -40.37 -4.27
CA ASN A 295 -7.49 -40.15 -5.13
C ASN A 295 -7.61 -38.81 -5.87
N SER A 296 -8.79 -38.52 -6.43
CA SER A 296 -9.08 -37.23 -7.06
C SER A 296 -8.88 -36.05 -6.09
N LEU A 297 -9.34 -36.20 -4.84
CA LEU A 297 -9.15 -35.19 -3.80
C LEU A 297 -7.67 -35.01 -3.43
N ALA A 298 -6.94 -36.12 -3.22
CA ALA A 298 -5.51 -36.06 -2.91
C ALA A 298 -4.73 -35.37 -4.02
N ASN A 299 -5.01 -35.72 -5.27
CA ASN A 299 -4.36 -35.10 -6.42
C ASN A 299 -4.71 -33.60 -6.55
N ALA A 300 -5.97 -33.20 -6.32
CA ALA A 300 -6.37 -31.79 -6.36
C ALA A 300 -5.67 -30.96 -5.27
N VAL A 301 -5.51 -31.52 -4.07
CA VAL A 301 -4.73 -30.92 -2.98
C VAL A 301 -3.27 -30.76 -3.40
N LEU A 302 -2.65 -31.78 -3.99
CA LEU A 302 -1.27 -31.69 -4.50
C LEU A 302 -1.11 -30.60 -5.57
N GLN A 303 -2.10 -30.39 -6.45
CA GLN A 303 -2.06 -29.31 -7.44
C GLN A 303 -2.09 -27.94 -6.79
N ARG A 304 -3.03 -27.75 -5.86
CA ARG A 304 -3.13 -26.51 -5.09
C ARG A 304 -1.79 -26.21 -4.42
N ASP A 305 -1.19 -27.20 -3.77
CA ASP A 305 0.07 -27.02 -3.04
C ASP A 305 1.24 -26.65 -3.99
N LYS A 306 1.27 -27.21 -5.21
CA LYS A 306 2.25 -26.78 -6.23
C LYS A 306 2.05 -25.34 -6.67
N VAL A 307 0.81 -24.93 -6.92
CA VAL A 307 0.48 -23.55 -7.31
C VAL A 307 0.83 -22.58 -6.18
N ASP A 308 0.49 -22.92 -4.93
CA ASP A 308 0.86 -22.15 -3.75
C ASP A 308 2.39 -21.98 -3.67
N ASN A 309 3.16 -23.07 -3.82
CA ASN A 309 4.62 -23.01 -3.80
C ASN A 309 5.20 -22.10 -4.89
N ILE A 310 4.64 -22.13 -6.10
CA ILE A 310 5.05 -21.24 -7.19
C ILE A 310 4.71 -19.79 -6.83
N LEU A 311 3.52 -19.52 -6.29
CA LEU A 311 3.12 -18.17 -5.88
C LEU A 311 4.03 -17.61 -4.79
N GLU A 312 4.49 -18.43 -3.85
CA GLU A 312 5.45 -18.00 -2.83
C GLU A 312 6.80 -17.60 -3.45
N VAL A 313 7.28 -18.35 -4.45
CA VAL A 313 8.47 -17.98 -5.24
C VAL A 313 8.25 -16.63 -5.95
N LEU A 314 7.13 -16.46 -6.64
CA LEU A 314 6.81 -15.24 -7.37
C LEU A 314 6.72 -14.02 -6.44
N LYS A 315 6.09 -14.15 -5.26
CA LYS A 315 6.00 -13.09 -4.25
C LYS A 315 7.39 -12.65 -3.77
N HIS A 316 8.26 -13.61 -3.49
CA HIS A 316 9.61 -13.31 -3.04
C HIS A 316 10.45 -12.66 -4.15
N THR A 317 10.32 -13.12 -5.40
CA THR A 317 10.97 -12.47 -6.56
C THR A 317 10.44 -11.06 -6.75
N LEU A 318 9.12 -10.85 -6.68
CA LEU A 318 8.51 -9.53 -6.79
C LEU A 318 9.08 -8.55 -5.76
N ALA A 319 9.14 -8.96 -4.49
CA ALA A 319 9.72 -8.13 -3.44
C ALA A 319 11.18 -7.74 -3.71
N LYS A 320 11.98 -8.68 -4.22
CA LYS A 320 13.37 -8.41 -4.64
C LYS A 320 13.45 -7.44 -5.82
N SER A 321 12.63 -7.64 -6.85
CA SER A 321 12.57 -6.76 -8.01
C SER A 321 12.12 -5.35 -7.64
N GLU A 322 11.14 -5.21 -6.73
CA GLU A 322 10.69 -3.91 -6.23
C GLU A 322 11.79 -3.22 -5.41
N GLN A 323 12.53 -3.95 -4.57
CA GLN A 323 13.68 -3.41 -3.83
C GLN A 323 14.79 -2.93 -4.78
N GLU A 324 15.08 -3.71 -5.82
CA GLU A 324 16.11 -3.38 -6.81
C GLU A 324 15.69 -2.18 -7.68
N LEU A 325 14.43 -2.11 -8.11
CA LEU A 325 13.87 -0.97 -8.81
C LEU A 325 14.08 0.33 -8.02
N GLU A 326 13.77 0.29 -6.72
CA GLU A 326 13.96 1.44 -5.84
C GLU A 326 15.44 1.77 -5.62
N ARG A 327 16.32 0.77 -5.61
CA ARG A 327 17.78 0.98 -5.58
C ARG A 327 18.26 1.71 -6.84
N LEU A 328 17.89 1.23 -8.03
CA LEU A 328 18.29 1.82 -9.31
C LEU A 328 17.73 3.23 -9.50
N LYS A 329 16.45 3.47 -9.15
CA LYS A 329 15.86 4.81 -9.16
C LYS A 329 16.62 5.78 -8.27
N ARG A 330 17.00 5.35 -7.05
CA ARG A 330 17.82 6.17 -6.14
C ARG A 330 19.20 6.43 -6.71
N GLU A 331 19.84 5.43 -7.31
CA GLU A 331 21.16 5.58 -7.94
C GLU A 331 21.10 6.58 -9.11
N ARG A 332 20.12 6.43 -10.01
CA ARG A 332 19.91 7.36 -11.13
C ARG A 332 19.66 8.78 -10.65
N LYS A 333 18.79 8.92 -9.65
CA LYS A 333 18.47 10.20 -9.01
C LYS A 333 19.72 10.84 -8.41
N SER A 334 20.47 10.10 -7.59
CA SER A 334 21.70 10.59 -6.97
C SER A 334 22.74 11.01 -8.00
N LEU A 335 22.88 10.25 -9.09
CA LEU A 335 23.81 10.57 -10.16
C LEU A 335 23.45 11.91 -10.81
N ILE A 336 22.19 12.07 -11.24
CA ILE A 336 21.69 13.33 -11.83
C ILE A 336 21.84 14.47 -10.82
N GLU A 337 21.53 14.26 -9.53
CA GLU A 337 21.67 15.30 -8.51
C GLU A 337 23.13 15.71 -8.26
N SER A 338 24.08 14.79 -8.38
CA SER A 338 25.51 15.04 -8.12
C SER A 338 26.29 15.73 -9.24
N MET A 339 25.72 15.78 -10.45
CA MET A 339 26.31 16.44 -11.62
C MET A 339 26.14 17.97 -11.57
#